data_AF-A0A958S6X1-F1
#
_entry.id   AF-A0A958S6X1-F1
#
_cell.length_a   1.000
_cell.length_b   1.000
_cell.length_c   1.000
_cell.angle_alpha   90.00
_cell.angle_beta   90.00
_cell.angle_gamma   90.00
#
_symmetry.space_group_name_H-M   'P 1'
#
loop_
_entity.id
_entity.type
_entity.pdbx_description
1 polymer ?
#
loop_
_entity_poly.entity_id
_entity_poly.type
_entity_poly.pdbx_seq_one_letter_code
_entity_poly.pdbx_strand_id
1 'polypeptide(L)'
;MPTINLTNEKFKSDIFNYEESQDWNFKGELPAIIDFYADWCGPCKMVAPILEELSEEYAGKINIYKVNTEIEQELSAAFNIRSIPSILFIPKEKQPMMQAGALPKNVLSEVIEKELL
;
A
#
# COMPACT_ATOMS: atom_id res chain seq x y z
N MET A 1 4.09 14.49 2.08
CA MET A 1 3.76 14.41 0.63
C MET A 1 2.40 13.74 0.53
N PRO A 2 1.47 14.25 -0.29
CA PRO A 2 0.18 13.60 -0.45
C PRO A 2 0.39 12.18 -0.97
N THR A 3 -0.41 11.25 -0.45
CA THR A 3 -0.44 9.84 -0.86
C THR A 3 -0.58 9.74 -2.38
N ILE A 4 0.30 8.98 -3.03
CA ILE A 4 0.43 8.95 -4.50
C ILE A 4 -0.51 7.89 -5.09
N ASN A 5 -1.32 8.26 -6.08
CA ASN A 5 -2.11 7.28 -6.83
C ASN A 5 -1.17 6.38 -7.64
N LEU A 6 -1.28 5.08 -7.42
CA LEU A 6 -0.46 4.07 -8.09
C LEU A 6 -1.33 3.31 -9.09
N THR A 7 -0.95 3.37 -10.35
CA THR A 7 -1.56 2.59 -11.43
C THR A 7 -0.89 1.23 -11.55
N ASN A 8 -1.54 0.29 -12.21
CA ASN A 8 -0.96 -1.03 -12.46
C ASN A 8 0.40 -0.96 -13.19
N GLU A 9 0.52 -0.13 -14.22
CA GLU A 9 1.77 0.05 -14.96
C GLU A 9 2.89 0.56 -14.05
N LYS A 10 2.57 1.53 -13.18
CA LYS A 10 3.54 2.10 -12.25
C LYS A 10 3.93 1.10 -11.15
N PHE A 11 2.98 0.28 -10.69
CA PHE A 11 3.27 -0.82 -9.77
C PHE A 11 4.27 -1.82 -10.40
N LYS A 12 4.06 -2.25 -11.64
CA LYS A 12 4.95 -3.18 -12.35
C LYS A 12 6.37 -2.63 -12.57
N SER A 13 6.45 -1.33 -12.88
CA SER A 13 7.73 -0.62 -13.08
C SER A 13 8.48 -0.41 -11.77
N ASP A 14 7.84 0.20 -10.78
CA ASP A 14 8.51 0.81 -9.63
C ASP A 14 8.49 -0.07 -8.38
N ILE A 15 7.57 -1.03 -8.28
CA ILE A 15 7.36 -1.88 -7.10
C ILE A 15 7.67 -3.33 -7.39
N PHE A 16 6.88 -4.00 -8.23
CA PHE A 16 7.03 -5.41 -8.53
C PHE A 16 6.27 -5.78 -9.81
N ASN A 17 6.93 -6.45 -10.76
CA ASN A 17 6.26 -6.96 -11.95
C ASN A 17 5.79 -8.41 -11.72
N TYR A 18 4.51 -8.57 -11.37
CA TYR A 18 3.87 -9.86 -11.16
C TYR A 18 3.62 -10.67 -12.45
N GLU A 19 3.82 -10.08 -13.64
CA GLU A 19 3.70 -10.78 -14.92
C GLU A 19 5.00 -11.47 -15.33
N GLU A 20 6.15 -10.93 -14.90
CA GLU A 20 7.48 -11.45 -15.22
C GLU A 20 7.94 -12.52 -14.22
N SER A 21 7.54 -12.41 -12.95
CA SER A 21 7.95 -13.31 -11.87
C SER A 21 6.79 -13.62 -10.94
N GLN A 22 6.70 -14.88 -10.52
CA GLN A 22 5.80 -15.30 -9.44
C GLN A 22 6.40 -15.06 -8.05
N ASP A 23 7.73 -15.07 -7.96
CA ASP A 23 8.45 -14.78 -6.73
C ASP A 23 8.54 -13.27 -6.52
N TRP A 24 8.18 -12.82 -5.31
CA TRP A 24 8.24 -11.41 -4.93
C TRP A 24 9.67 -10.88 -5.04
N ASN A 25 9.86 -9.87 -5.88
CA ASN A 25 11.13 -9.16 -6.05
C ASN A 25 10.88 -7.65 -6.03
N PHE A 26 11.02 -7.05 -4.85
CA PHE A 26 10.78 -5.62 -4.67
C PHE A 26 11.84 -4.78 -5.39
N LYS A 27 11.39 -3.87 -6.26
CA LYS A 27 12.23 -2.95 -7.05
C LYS A 27 12.47 -1.60 -6.36
N GLY A 28 11.72 -1.28 -5.30
CA GLY A 28 11.80 0.01 -4.63
C GLY A 28 13.01 0.16 -3.70
N GLU A 29 13.50 1.39 -3.56
CA GLU A 29 14.64 1.69 -2.69
C GLU A 29 14.26 1.84 -1.22
N LEU A 30 13.03 2.31 -0.97
CA LEU A 30 12.42 2.51 0.34
C LEU A 30 11.24 1.55 0.54
N PRO A 31 10.98 1.06 1.77
CA PRO A 31 9.76 0.35 2.08
C PRO A 31 8.51 1.12 1.66
N ALA A 32 7.45 0.40 1.31
CA ALA A 32 6.23 1.01 0.80
C ALA A 32 4.98 0.51 1.52
N ILE A 33 3.94 1.35 1.53
CA ILE A 33 2.58 1.00 1.92
C ILE A 33 1.68 1.27 0.72
N ILE A 34 0.75 0.36 0.46
CA ILE A 34 -0.26 0.53 -0.59
C ILE A 34 -1.63 0.36 0.04
N ASP A 35 -2.44 1.42 0.01
CA ASP A 35 -3.84 1.40 0.43
C ASP A 35 -4.76 1.10 -0.76
N PHE A 36 -5.42 -0.06 -0.73
CA PHE A 36 -6.45 -0.44 -1.68
C PHE A 36 -7.79 0.10 -1.22
N TYR A 37 -8.31 1.10 -1.93
CA TYR A 37 -9.50 1.85 -1.57
C TYR A 37 -10.50 1.96 -2.73
N ALA A 38 -11.70 2.46 -2.44
CA ALA A 38 -12.66 2.93 -3.43
C ALA A 38 -13.38 4.20 -2.94
N ASP A 39 -13.93 5.01 -3.83
CA ASP A 39 -14.52 6.31 -3.48
C ASP A 39 -15.83 6.19 -2.66
N TRP A 40 -16.53 5.08 -2.80
CA TRP A 40 -17.73 4.75 -2.02
C TRP A 40 -17.41 4.12 -0.65
N CYS A 41 -16.16 3.75 -0.39
CA CYS A 41 -15.76 3.09 0.84
C CYS A 41 -15.72 4.10 2.02
N GLY A 42 -16.73 4.03 2.89
CA GLY A 42 -16.81 4.85 4.10
C GLY A 42 -15.58 4.70 5.02
N PRO A 43 -15.17 3.48 5.40
CA PRO A 43 -14.00 3.27 6.26
C PRO A 43 -12.69 3.79 5.66
N CYS A 44 -12.53 3.69 4.33
CA CYS A 44 -11.35 4.19 3.62
C CYS A 44 -11.18 5.71 3.82
N LYS A 45 -12.28 6.47 3.84
CA LYS A 45 -12.25 7.93 4.06
C LYS A 45 -11.76 8.31 5.46
N MET A 46 -11.88 7.43 6.44
CA MET A 46 -11.32 7.63 7.79
C MET A 46 -9.81 7.34 7.82
N VAL A 47 -9.35 6.37 7.03
CA VAL A 47 -7.94 5.96 6.98
C VAL A 47 -7.09 6.91 6.13
N ALA A 48 -7.66 7.49 5.06
CA ALA A 48 -6.98 8.42 4.17
C ALA A 48 -6.21 9.56 4.89
N PRO A 49 -6.81 10.35 5.80
CA PRO A 49 -6.08 11.41 6.51
C PRO A 49 -4.99 10.86 7.44
N ILE A 50 -5.17 9.66 8.00
CA ILE A 50 -4.17 9.01 8.85
C ILE A 50 -2.95 8.63 8.01
N LEU A 51 -3.15 8.06 6.83
CA LEU A 51 -2.06 7.71 5.91
C LEU A 51 -1.34 8.94 5.39
N GLU A 52 -2.04 10.05 5.15
CA GLU A 52 -1.41 11.31 4.77
C GLU A 52 -0.51 11.85 5.90
N GLU A 53 -0.98 11.83 7.14
CA GLU A 53 -0.19 12.24 8.30
C GLU A 53 1.06 11.36 8.47
N LEU A 54 0.92 10.02 8.34
CA LEU A 54 2.05 9.09 8.39
C LEU A 54 3.02 9.28 7.23
N SER A 55 2.53 9.62 6.04
CA SER A 55 3.38 9.94 4.88
C SER A 55 4.25 11.16 5.14
N GLU A 56 3.74 12.14 5.89
CA GLU A 56 4.51 13.32 6.31
C GLU A 56 5.49 13.00 7.44
N GLU A 57 5.05 12.25 8.45
CA GLU A 57 5.84 11.87 9.62
C GLU A 57 7.05 10.99 9.24
N TYR A 58 6.85 10.06 8.31
CA TYR A 58 7.88 9.15 7.81
C TYR A 58 8.41 9.55 6.42
N ALA A 59 8.28 10.82 6.04
CA ALA A 59 8.76 11.33 4.76
C ALA A 59 10.25 11.01 4.55
N GLY A 60 10.57 10.39 3.40
CA GLY A 60 11.93 9.97 3.06
C GLY A 60 12.38 8.65 3.71
N LYS A 61 11.54 8.02 4.55
CA LYS A 61 11.78 6.69 5.11
C LYS A 61 10.90 5.63 4.46
N ILE A 62 9.64 5.94 4.20
CA ILE A 62 8.69 5.04 3.52
C ILE A 62 7.94 5.79 2.42
N ASN A 63 7.43 5.05 1.44
CA ASN A 63 6.53 5.56 0.42
C ASN A 63 5.10 5.07 0.68
N ILE A 64 4.12 5.98 0.69
CA ILE A 64 2.71 5.61 0.84
C ILE A 64 1.95 5.89 -0.47
N TYR A 65 1.41 4.82 -1.04
CA TYR A 65 0.64 4.80 -2.26
C TYR A 65 -0.82 4.47 -1.97
N LYS A 66 -1.70 4.86 -2.90
CA LYS A 66 -3.10 4.44 -2.89
C LYS A 66 -3.49 3.88 -4.27
N VAL A 67 -4.29 2.83 -4.26
CA VAL A 67 -4.79 2.14 -5.46
C VAL A 67 -6.30 2.15 -5.39
N ASN A 68 -6.95 2.76 -6.37
CA ASN A 68 -8.40 2.68 -6.51
C ASN A 68 -8.76 1.33 -7.14
N THR A 69 -9.41 0.46 -6.37
CA THR A 69 -9.73 -0.91 -6.82
C THR A 69 -10.78 -0.97 -7.92
N GLU A 70 -11.58 0.09 -8.11
CA GLU A 70 -12.58 0.17 -9.19
C GLU A 70 -11.93 0.49 -10.53
N ILE A 71 -10.83 1.26 -10.50
CA ILE A 71 -10.05 1.65 -11.68
C ILE A 71 -9.01 0.56 -11.99
N GLU A 72 -8.22 0.16 -10.99
CA GLU A 72 -7.10 -0.77 -11.13
C GLU A 72 -7.55 -2.20 -10.78
N GLN A 73 -8.53 -2.71 -11.52
CA GLN A 73 -9.14 -4.03 -11.26
C GLN A 73 -8.15 -5.18 -11.43
N GLU A 74 -7.26 -5.09 -12.42
CA GLU A 74 -6.24 -6.11 -12.68
C GLU A 74 -5.26 -6.23 -11.51
N LEU A 75 -4.74 -5.09 -11.03
CA LEU A 75 -3.84 -5.04 -9.89
C LEU A 75 -4.55 -5.58 -8.63
N SER A 76 -5.79 -5.17 -8.41
CA SER A 76 -6.61 -5.65 -7.29
C SER A 76 -6.84 -7.17 -7.35
N ALA A 77 -7.06 -7.70 -8.54
CA ALA A 77 -7.23 -9.14 -8.76
C ALA A 77 -5.93 -9.91 -8.54
N ALA A 78 -4.78 -9.37 -8.99
CA ALA A 78 -3.46 -9.97 -8.79
C ALA A 78 -3.13 -10.15 -7.29
N PHE A 79 -3.52 -9.18 -6.45
CA PHE A 79 -3.38 -9.26 -5.00
C PHE A 79 -4.58 -9.93 -4.30
N ASN A 80 -5.55 -10.46 -5.06
CA ASN A 80 -6.76 -11.12 -4.55
C ASN A 80 -7.49 -10.26 -3.49
N ILE A 81 -7.61 -8.94 -3.76
CA ILE A 81 -8.31 -7.99 -2.90
C ILE A 81 -9.81 -8.31 -2.94
N ARG A 82 -10.35 -8.81 -1.82
CA ARG A 82 -11.77 -9.18 -1.68
C ARG A 82 -12.57 -8.22 -0.81
N SER A 83 -11.89 -7.43 -0.02
CA SER A 83 -12.49 -6.46 0.91
C SER A 83 -11.67 -5.19 0.90
N ILE A 84 -12.35 -4.05 1.00
CA ILE A 84 -11.72 -2.73 1.13
C ILE A 84 -12.16 -2.06 2.44
N PRO A 85 -11.29 -1.28 3.10
CA PRO A 85 -9.90 -1.06 2.73
C PRO A 85 -9.04 -2.31 2.96
N SER A 86 -7.99 -2.48 2.17
CA SER A 86 -6.92 -3.45 2.40
C SER A 86 -5.60 -2.72 2.26
N ILE A 87 -4.68 -2.96 3.19
CA ILE A 87 -3.40 -2.26 3.25
C ILE A 87 -2.29 -3.28 3.05
N LEU A 88 -1.45 -3.06 2.05
CA LEU A 88 -0.28 -3.87 1.77
C LEU A 88 0.97 -3.16 2.29
N PHE A 89 1.67 -3.80 3.21
CA PHE A 89 2.94 -3.37 3.75
C PHE A 89 4.06 -4.09 2.98
N ILE A 90 5.01 -3.32 2.46
CA ILE A 90 6.10 -3.82 1.62
C ILE A 90 7.43 -3.48 2.31
N PRO A 91 7.98 -4.40 3.11
CA PRO A 91 9.33 -4.29 3.63
C PRO A 91 10.36 -4.38 2.51
N LYS A 92 11.55 -3.82 2.74
CA LYS A 92 12.64 -3.87 1.74
C LYS A 92 13.24 -5.27 1.57
N GLU A 93 13.37 -6.02 2.66
CA GLU A 93 14.11 -7.30 2.70
C GLU A 93 13.21 -8.52 2.99
N LYS A 94 11.91 -8.32 3.23
CA LYS A 94 10.96 -9.39 3.55
C LYS A 94 9.84 -9.47 2.52
N GLN A 95 9.08 -10.55 2.60
CA GLN A 95 7.83 -10.70 1.86
C GLN A 95 6.81 -9.62 2.31
N PRO A 96 5.98 -9.11 1.38
CA PRO A 96 4.98 -8.11 1.72
C PRO A 96 3.85 -8.75 2.53
N MET A 97 3.22 -7.94 3.38
CA MET A 97 2.16 -8.38 4.27
C MET A 97 0.88 -7.62 3.98
N MET A 98 -0.21 -8.35 3.77
CA MET A 98 -1.52 -7.77 3.53
C MET A 98 -2.34 -7.76 4.83
N GLN A 99 -2.89 -6.61 5.17
CA GLN A 99 -3.83 -6.46 6.28
C GLN A 99 -5.16 -5.94 5.75
N ALA A 100 -6.21 -6.75 5.88
CA ALA A 100 -7.55 -6.32 5.53
C ALA A 100 -8.18 -5.48 6.66
N GLY A 101 -8.93 -4.46 6.27
CA GLY A 101 -9.70 -3.60 7.18
C GLY A 101 -9.08 -2.24 7.45
N ALA A 102 -9.88 -1.36 8.05
CA ALA A 102 -9.43 -0.03 8.45
C ALA A 102 -8.65 -0.13 9.76
N LEU A 103 -7.39 0.32 9.74
CA LEU A 103 -6.52 0.32 10.92
C LEU A 103 -6.44 1.72 11.53
N PRO A 104 -6.42 1.84 12.86
CA PRO A 104 -6.19 3.11 13.53
C PRO A 104 -4.71 3.51 13.42
N LYS A 105 -4.42 4.81 13.57
CA LYS A 105 -3.07 5.38 13.44
C LYS A 105 -2.02 4.65 14.27
N ASN A 106 -2.32 4.35 15.53
CA ASN A 106 -1.37 3.69 16.45
C ASN A 106 -0.93 2.31 15.93
N VAL A 107 -1.84 1.54 15.33
CA VAL A 107 -1.51 0.23 14.77
C VAL A 107 -0.68 0.39 13.50
N LEU A 108 -1.03 1.35 12.63
CA LEU A 108 -0.24 1.66 11.43
C LEU A 108 1.19 2.08 11.77
N SER A 109 1.36 2.99 12.73
CA SER A 109 2.69 3.41 13.22
C SER A 109 3.49 2.23 13.76
N GLU A 110 2.87 1.37 14.57
CA GLU A 110 3.55 0.20 15.14
C GLU A 110 4.01 -0.78 14.06
N VAL A 111 3.19 -1.02 13.02
CA VAL A 111 3.57 -1.88 11.90
C VAL A 111 4.68 -1.24 11.07
N ILE A 112 4.63 0.06 10.82
CA ILE A 112 5.71 0.80 10.12
C ILE A 112 7.03 0.60 10.87
N GLU A 113 7.05 0.81 12.18
CA GLU A 113 8.27 0.74 12.99
C GLU A 113 8.83 -0.67 13.15
N LYS A 114 7.96 -1.70 13.19
CA LYS A 114 8.40 -3.09 13.41
C LYS A 114 8.72 -3.85 12.13
N GLU A 115 8.00 -3.55 11.05
CA GLU A 115 8.03 -4.35 9.84
C GLU A 115 8.65 -3.64 8.64
N LEU A 116 8.59 -2.31 8.57
CA LEU A 116 9.13 -1.54 7.45
C LEU A 116 10.49 -0.91 7.74
N LEU A 117 10.72 -0.46 8.97
CA LEU A 117 11.97 0.16 9.42
C LEU A 117 12.85 -0.81 10.21
#